data_AF-A0A6J4IMR8-F1
#
_entry.id   AF-A0A6J4IMR8-F1
#
_cell.length_a   1.000
_cell.length_b   1.000
_cell.length_c   1.000
_cell.angle_alpha   90.00
_cell.angle_beta   90.00
_cell.angle_gamma   90.00
#
_symmetry.space_group_name_H-M   'P 1'
#
loop_
_entity.id
_entity.type
_entity.pdbx_description
1 polymer ?
#
loop_
_entity_poly.entity_id
_entity_poly.type
_entity_poly.pdbx_seq_one_letter_code
_entity_poly.pdbx_strand_id
1 'polypeptide(L)'
;FAHGPGVASNPPGWIRMYADLGEAPVSPEAVRDAVRAGRTVATNVPFLTVTVDGQGPGAVLDARAGDVLEVRARVRGSGADEVVLVGPEGEIAAGAAGTVSAAVTVDGPLWLAAMARGGPHPMDPGRPVFAHTSAVHVEVDGRRVARAADARWCLGLLDRLEALVVAEGRFDPERRDDQLADHRDVLDRARAFYRPLT
;
A
#
# COMPACT_ATOMS: atom_id res chain seq x y z
N PHE A 1 -13.53 14.08 24.17
CA PHE A 1 -13.33 14.50 22.76
C PHE A 1 -13.60 16.00 22.60
N ALA A 2 -12.83 16.86 23.25
CA ALA A 2 -13.16 18.30 23.36
C ALA A 2 -12.39 19.21 22.38
N HIS A 3 -11.55 18.65 21.52
CA HIS A 3 -10.94 19.38 20.40
C HIS A 3 -11.01 18.47 19.18
N GLY A 4 -11.87 18.81 18.21
CA GLY A 4 -11.79 18.20 16.88
C GLY A 4 -10.38 18.38 16.32
N PRO A 5 -9.90 17.48 15.44
CA PRO A 5 -8.56 17.64 14.87
C PRO A 5 -8.51 19.02 14.23
N GLY A 6 -7.58 19.86 14.70
CA GLY A 6 -7.32 21.15 14.07
C GLY A 6 -7.21 20.91 12.58
N VAL A 7 -7.86 21.77 11.79
CA VAL A 7 -7.79 21.76 10.33
C VAL A 7 -6.33 21.99 9.91
N ALA A 8 -5.52 20.93 9.99
CA ALA A 8 -4.25 20.83 9.34
C ALA A 8 -4.59 20.62 7.86
N SER A 9 -4.87 21.72 7.18
CA SER A 9 -4.76 21.76 5.74
C SER A 9 -3.31 21.36 5.46
N ASN A 10 -3.10 20.17 4.92
CA ASN A 10 -1.75 19.79 4.52
C ASN A 10 -1.40 20.65 3.30
N PRO A 11 -0.42 21.59 3.35
CA PRO A 11 0.09 22.27 2.18
C PRO A 11 0.34 21.29 1.02
N PRO A 12 0.07 21.70 -0.23
CA PRO A 12 0.40 20.89 -1.39
C PRO A 12 1.85 20.41 -1.36
N GLY A 13 2.07 19.13 -1.64
CA GLY A 13 3.40 18.51 -1.68
C GLY A 13 3.91 17.96 -0.34
N TRP A 14 3.11 18.04 0.72
CA TRP A 14 3.55 17.61 2.03
C TRP A 14 3.60 16.08 2.21
N ILE A 15 2.53 15.42 1.79
CA ILE A 15 2.50 13.97 1.58
C ILE A 15 2.35 13.76 0.08
N ARG A 16 3.21 12.92 -0.47
CA ARG A 16 3.35 12.69 -1.90
C ARG A 16 3.21 11.21 -2.18
N MET A 17 2.65 10.91 -3.34
CA MET A 17 2.76 9.61 -3.97
C MET A 17 3.46 9.79 -5.30
N TYR A 18 4.44 8.94 -5.56
CA TYR A 18 5.09 8.83 -6.86
C TYR A 18 4.65 7.52 -7.50
N ALA A 19 4.35 7.58 -8.80
CA ALA A 19 3.98 6.44 -9.61
C ALA A 19 5.03 6.23 -10.70
N ASP A 20 5.51 5.00 -10.85
CA ASP A 20 6.45 4.62 -11.90
C ASP A 20 5.70 4.32 -13.20
N LEU A 21 5.91 5.21 -14.18
CA LEU A 21 5.27 5.16 -15.49
C LEU A 21 6.06 4.30 -16.49
N GLY A 22 7.25 3.82 -16.11
CA GLY A 22 8.21 3.25 -17.05
C GLY A 22 8.53 4.23 -18.17
N GLU A 23 8.42 3.78 -19.42
CA GLU A 23 8.66 4.60 -20.61
C GLU A 23 7.43 5.42 -21.05
N ALA A 24 6.29 5.32 -20.36
CA ALA A 24 5.09 6.05 -20.74
C ALA A 24 5.22 7.55 -20.46
N PRO A 25 4.71 8.42 -21.36
CA PRO A 25 4.69 9.86 -21.09
C PRO A 25 3.75 10.19 -19.93
N VAL A 26 4.05 11.27 -19.22
CA VAL A 26 3.24 11.75 -18.09
C VAL A 26 1.85 12.15 -18.58
N SER A 27 0.85 11.40 -18.16
CA SER A 27 -0.57 11.64 -18.43
C SER A 27 -1.43 11.13 -17.26
N PRO A 28 -2.65 11.67 -17.06
CA PRO A 28 -3.59 11.15 -16.05
C PRO A 28 -3.83 9.63 -16.20
N GLU A 29 -3.92 9.14 -17.43
CA GLU A 29 -4.11 7.72 -17.75
C GLU A 29 -2.90 6.89 -17.33
N ALA A 30 -1.68 7.32 -17.68
CA ALA A 30 -0.46 6.60 -17.29
C ALA A 30 -0.30 6.54 -15.77
N VAL A 31 -0.59 7.65 -15.07
CA VAL A 31 -0.56 7.68 -13.60
C VAL A 31 -1.59 6.73 -13.02
N ARG A 32 -2.83 6.75 -13.51
CA ARG A 32 -3.88 5.82 -13.06
C ARG A 32 -3.48 4.37 -13.28
N ASP A 33 -2.88 4.05 -14.42
CA ASP A 33 -2.51 2.68 -14.75
C ASP A 33 -1.32 2.20 -13.90
N ALA A 34 -0.36 3.08 -13.60
CA ALA A 34 0.73 2.81 -12.66
C ALA A 34 0.23 2.60 -11.23
N VAL A 35 -0.73 3.41 -10.76
CA VAL A 35 -1.37 3.24 -9.45
C VAL A 35 -2.12 1.91 -9.38
N ARG A 36 -2.90 1.57 -10.41
CA ARG A 36 -3.62 0.29 -10.48
C ARG A 36 -2.69 -0.91 -10.48
N ALA A 37 -1.53 -0.78 -11.13
CA ALA A 37 -0.51 -1.83 -11.15
C ALA A 37 0.33 -1.86 -9.86
N GLY A 38 0.07 -1.00 -8.87
CA GLY A 38 0.84 -0.99 -7.63
C GLY A 38 2.29 -0.52 -7.80
N ARG A 39 2.60 0.26 -8.85
CA ARG A 39 3.95 0.78 -9.08
C ARG A 39 4.15 2.11 -8.37
N THR A 40 4.00 2.15 -7.04
CA THR A 40 3.98 3.41 -6.29
C THR A 40 4.85 3.43 -5.03
N VAL A 41 5.17 4.64 -4.57
CA VAL A 41 5.73 4.93 -3.24
C VAL A 41 5.01 6.13 -2.65
N ALA A 42 4.59 6.02 -1.40
CA ALA A 42 4.04 7.12 -0.61
C ALA A 42 5.11 7.64 0.36
N THR A 43 5.26 8.95 0.49
CA THR A 43 6.28 9.57 1.34
C THR A 43 5.90 10.98 1.80
N ASN A 44 6.34 11.36 2.99
CA ASN A 44 6.32 12.76 3.42
C ASN A 44 7.68 13.48 3.30
N VAL A 45 8.80 12.77 3.24
CA VAL A 45 10.15 13.37 3.13
C VAL A 45 11.06 12.55 2.20
N PRO A 46 11.54 11.35 2.59
CA PRO A 46 12.56 10.63 1.84
C PRO A 46 12.00 9.92 0.62
N PHE A 47 12.82 9.71 -0.40
CA PHE A 47 12.47 8.82 -1.49
C PHE A 47 12.93 7.40 -1.17
N LEU A 48 12.05 6.42 -1.35
CA LEU A 48 12.30 5.02 -1.01
C LEU A 48 12.09 4.14 -2.24
N THR A 49 13.02 3.23 -2.48
CA THR A 49 12.91 2.20 -3.51
C THR A 49 13.10 0.82 -2.91
N VAL A 50 12.45 -0.19 -3.47
CA VAL A 50 12.66 -1.60 -3.14
C VAL A 50 12.75 -2.42 -4.43
N THR A 51 13.57 -3.46 -4.41
CA THR A 51 13.59 -4.51 -5.43
C THR A 51 13.58 -5.88 -4.79
N VAL A 52 12.92 -6.83 -5.44
CA VAL A 52 12.99 -8.28 -5.16
C VAL A 52 13.47 -8.94 -6.44
N ASP A 53 14.64 -9.58 -6.41
CA ASP A 53 15.32 -10.12 -7.60
C ASP A 53 15.38 -9.10 -8.77
N GLY A 54 15.67 -7.85 -8.43
CA GLY A 54 15.75 -6.73 -9.37
C GLY A 54 14.40 -6.15 -9.83
N GLN A 55 13.26 -6.74 -9.45
CA GLN A 55 11.93 -6.25 -9.81
C GLN A 55 11.34 -5.32 -8.74
N GLY A 56 10.73 -4.22 -9.17
CA GLY A 56 10.19 -3.18 -8.29
C GLY A 56 8.72 -3.34 -7.92
N PRO A 57 8.16 -2.42 -7.09
CA PRO A 57 6.77 -2.44 -6.68
C PRO A 57 5.79 -2.65 -7.84
N GLY A 58 4.76 -3.45 -7.62
CA GLY A 58 3.77 -3.81 -8.64
C GLY A 58 4.14 -5.03 -9.49
N ALA A 59 5.37 -5.50 -9.43
CA ALA A 59 5.74 -6.78 -10.02
C ALA A 59 5.08 -7.96 -9.30
N VAL A 60 4.86 -9.04 -10.06
CA VAL A 60 4.43 -10.35 -9.57
C VAL A 60 5.49 -11.35 -10.04
N LEU A 61 6.14 -12.02 -9.10
CA LEU A 61 7.20 -13.00 -9.34
C LEU A 61 6.65 -14.41 -9.20
N ASP A 62 7.10 -15.31 -10.06
CA ASP A 62 6.87 -16.75 -9.90
C ASP A 62 8.05 -17.39 -9.17
N ALA A 63 7.76 -18.10 -8.09
CA ALA A 63 8.75 -18.83 -7.29
C ALA A 63 8.24 -20.23 -6.92
N ARG A 64 9.15 -21.05 -6.39
CA ARG A 64 8.88 -22.36 -5.81
C ARG A 64 9.18 -22.34 -4.32
N ALA A 65 8.54 -23.23 -3.57
CA ALA A 65 8.90 -23.43 -2.17
C ALA A 65 10.39 -23.82 -2.05
N GLY A 66 11.12 -23.11 -1.18
CA GLY A 66 12.56 -23.24 -0.98
C GLY A 66 13.42 -22.28 -1.80
N ASP A 67 12.86 -21.55 -2.76
CA ASP A 67 13.59 -20.50 -3.47
C ASP A 67 14.01 -19.39 -2.50
N VAL A 68 15.12 -18.71 -2.81
CA VAL A 68 15.65 -17.60 -2.02
C VAL A 68 15.68 -16.34 -2.87
N LEU A 69 14.93 -15.33 -2.45
CA LEU A 69 14.82 -14.05 -3.13
C LEU A 69 15.76 -13.02 -2.51
N GLU A 70 16.48 -12.26 -3.34
CA GLU A 70 17.27 -11.11 -2.92
C GLU A 70 16.38 -9.88 -2.83
N VAL A 71 16.20 -9.36 -1.61
CA VAL A 71 15.43 -8.15 -1.35
C VAL A 71 16.37 -7.01 -0.99
N ARG A 72 16.22 -5.86 -1.66
CA ARG A 72 17.01 -4.66 -1.39
C ARG A 72 16.12 -3.44 -1.32
N ALA A 73 16.19 -2.70 -0.22
CA ALA A 73 15.59 -1.38 -0.08
C ALA A 73 16.67 -0.31 0.01
N ARG A 74 16.37 0.86 -0.55
CA ARG A 74 17.25 2.03 -0.50
C ARG A 74 16.45 3.30 -0.27
N VAL A 75 16.87 4.06 0.73
CA VAL A 75 16.34 5.40 0.98
C VAL A 75 17.31 6.45 0.44
N ARG A 76 16.76 7.54 -0.10
CA ARG A 76 17.50 8.74 -0.55
C ARG A 76 16.82 9.99 0.00
N GLY A 77 17.62 10.98 0.38
CA GLY A 77 17.15 12.20 1.03
C GLY A 77 17.40 12.19 2.53
N SER A 78 16.97 13.25 3.21
CA SER A 78 17.17 13.45 4.65
C SER A 78 16.01 12.89 5.48
N GLY A 79 16.21 12.79 6.78
CA GLY A 79 15.14 12.61 7.77
C GLY A 79 14.73 11.17 8.05
N ALA A 80 15.13 10.20 7.22
CA ALA A 80 15.02 8.79 7.61
C ALA A 80 16.16 8.43 8.57
N ASP A 81 15.82 7.72 9.64
CA ASP A 81 16.75 7.11 10.59
C ASP A 81 16.88 5.61 10.33
N GLU A 82 15.80 4.98 9.84
CA GLU A 82 15.67 3.53 9.65
C GLU A 82 15.04 3.19 8.29
N VAL A 83 15.50 2.09 7.69
CA VAL A 83 14.86 1.40 6.56
C VAL A 83 14.50 -0.01 6.99
N VAL A 84 13.28 -0.43 6.68
CA VAL A 84 12.73 -1.73 7.07
C VAL A 84 12.19 -2.45 5.85
N LEU A 85 12.58 -3.70 5.66
CA LEU A 85 11.96 -4.65 4.75
C LEU A 85 10.82 -5.35 5.50
N VAL A 86 9.63 -5.38 4.88
CA VAL A 86 8.42 -5.92 5.49
C VAL A 86 7.73 -6.92 4.56
N GLY A 87 7.08 -7.91 5.18
CA GLY A 87 6.24 -8.90 4.51
C GLY A 87 5.00 -9.26 5.33
N PRO A 88 4.31 -10.37 5.01
CA PRO A 88 3.01 -10.71 5.58
C PRO A 88 3.02 -10.91 7.10
N GLU A 89 4.15 -11.37 7.64
CA GLU A 89 4.35 -11.62 9.08
C GLU A 89 5.04 -10.45 9.80
N GLY A 90 5.21 -9.31 9.13
CA GLY A 90 5.82 -8.11 9.69
C GLY A 90 7.23 -7.85 9.18
N GLU A 91 8.12 -7.45 10.08
CA GLU A 91 9.49 -7.07 9.76
C GLU A 91 10.36 -8.28 9.38
N ILE A 92 11.07 -8.15 8.27
CA ILE A 92 12.03 -9.14 7.76
C ILE A 92 13.45 -8.75 8.13
N ALA A 93 13.79 -7.48 7.91
CA ALA A 93 15.09 -6.91 8.23
C ALA A 93 14.98 -5.39 8.38
N ALA A 94 15.79 -4.82 9.27
CA ALA A 94 15.91 -3.38 9.42
C ALA A 94 17.38 -2.96 9.49
N GLY A 95 17.62 -1.70 9.18
CA GLY A 95 18.94 -1.09 9.31
C GLY A 95 18.87 0.43 9.30
N ALA A 96 19.99 1.05 9.62
CA ALA A 96 20.13 2.50 9.56
C ALA A 96 19.82 3.02 8.14
N ALA A 97 19.47 4.31 8.06
CA ALA A 97 19.22 4.97 6.79
C ALA A 97 20.37 4.74 5.78
N GLY A 98 19.98 4.32 4.58
CA GLY A 98 20.90 3.94 3.52
C GLY A 98 20.32 2.81 2.69
N THR A 99 21.03 1.69 2.63
CA THR A 99 20.60 0.48 1.92
C THR A 99 20.50 -0.67 2.91
N VAL A 100 19.37 -1.38 2.87
CA VAL A 100 19.13 -2.61 3.63
C VAL A 100 18.90 -3.74 2.63
N SER A 101 19.44 -4.91 2.89
CA SER A 101 19.26 -6.08 2.04
C SER A 101 19.04 -7.33 2.89
N ALA A 102 18.23 -8.25 2.38
CA ALA A 102 17.94 -9.52 3.02
C ALA A 102 17.76 -10.62 1.96
N ALA A 103 18.06 -11.85 2.34
CA ALA A 103 17.71 -13.04 1.58
C ALA A 103 16.46 -13.65 2.22
N VAL A 104 15.38 -13.79 1.44
CA VAL A 104 14.09 -14.29 1.95
C VAL A 104 13.85 -15.67 1.36
N THR A 105 13.77 -16.69 2.22
CA THR A 105 13.35 -18.03 1.81
C THR A 105 11.84 -18.06 1.63
N VAL A 106 11.39 -18.62 0.51
CA VAL A 106 9.99 -18.66 0.11
C VAL A 106 9.39 -19.99 0.52
N ASP A 107 8.50 -20.00 1.51
CA ASP A 107 7.75 -21.22 1.90
C ASP A 107 6.34 -21.26 1.29
N GLY A 108 5.84 -20.11 0.87
CA GLY A 108 4.50 -19.94 0.30
C GLY A 108 4.29 -18.52 -0.21
N PRO A 109 3.11 -18.24 -0.82
CA PRO A 109 2.86 -16.95 -1.44
C PRO A 109 2.98 -15.80 -0.45
N LEU A 110 3.72 -14.76 -0.83
CA LEU A 110 4.01 -13.61 0.03
C LEU A 110 4.03 -12.30 -0.76
N TRP A 111 4.06 -11.19 -0.03
CA TRP A 111 4.31 -9.86 -0.56
C TRP A 111 5.50 -9.25 0.17
N LEU A 112 6.28 -8.44 -0.53
CA LEU A 112 7.49 -7.81 0.00
C LEU A 112 7.46 -6.32 -0.31
N ALA A 113 7.64 -5.49 0.71
CA ALA A 113 7.68 -4.04 0.57
C ALA A 113 8.79 -3.45 1.44
N ALA A 114 9.01 -2.14 1.30
CA ALA A 114 9.92 -1.40 2.15
C ALA A 114 9.22 -0.23 2.82
N MET A 115 9.70 0.09 4.01
CA MET A 115 9.32 1.25 4.80
C MET A 115 10.57 2.03 5.19
N ALA A 116 10.47 3.35 5.28
CA ALA A 116 11.48 4.19 5.93
C ALA A 116 10.82 4.99 7.05
N ARG A 117 11.51 5.14 8.18
CA ARG A 117 11.03 5.86 9.35
C ARG A 117 12.08 6.84 9.83
N GLY A 118 11.64 7.92 10.45
CA GLY A 118 12.54 8.79 11.21
C GLY A 118 11.78 9.76 12.10
N GLY A 119 12.54 10.58 12.81
CA GLY A 119 12.02 11.56 13.75
C GLY A 119 11.23 12.72 13.13
N PRO A 120 10.88 13.74 13.94
CA PRO A 120 10.31 14.99 13.46
C PRO A 120 11.21 15.67 12.42
N HIS A 121 10.64 16.29 11.39
CA HIS A 121 11.41 16.96 10.35
C HIS A 121 10.83 18.35 10.03
N PRO A 122 11.64 19.40 9.78
CA PRO A 122 11.15 20.75 9.50
C PRO A 122 10.29 20.87 8.24
N MET A 123 10.46 19.94 7.30
CA MET A 123 9.60 19.83 6.11
C MET A 123 8.27 19.10 6.40
N ASP A 124 8.12 18.44 7.55
CA ASP A 124 6.87 17.85 8.06
C ASP A 124 6.59 18.12 9.54
N PRO A 125 6.37 19.40 9.91
CA PRO A 125 5.93 19.76 11.24
C PRO A 125 4.59 19.09 11.59
N GLY A 126 4.64 18.15 12.53
CA GLY A 126 3.47 17.47 13.08
C GLY A 126 3.41 15.98 12.79
N ARG A 127 4.32 15.43 11.96
CA ARG A 127 4.42 13.99 11.71
C ARG A 127 5.88 13.52 11.72
N PRO A 128 6.15 12.30 12.18
CA PRO A 128 7.45 11.67 11.98
C PRO A 128 7.69 11.41 10.49
N VAL A 129 8.94 11.36 10.08
CA VAL A 129 9.33 10.98 8.71
C VAL A 129 8.87 9.56 8.40
N PHE A 130 8.28 9.39 7.22
CA PHE A 130 7.74 8.13 6.76
C PHE A 130 7.76 8.00 5.24
N ALA A 131 8.13 6.82 4.76
CA ALA A 131 7.86 6.38 3.39
C ALA A 131 7.49 4.91 3.35
N HIS A 132 6.68 4.51 2.38
CA HIS A 132 6.30 3.13 2.16
C HIS A 132 6.12 2.84 0.66
N THR A 133 6.67 1.73 0.18
CA THR A 133 6.48 1.28 -1.20
C THR A 133 5.19 0.47 -1.32
N SER A 134 4.57 0.43 -2.48
CA SER A 134 3.71 -0.71 -2.81
C SER A 134 4.55 -2.01 -2.81
N ALA A 135 3.88 -3.15 -2.74
CA ALA A 135 4.56 -4.44 -2.65
C ALA A 135 4.98 -4.99 -4.02
N VAL A 136 6.03 -5.80 -4.00
CA VAL A 136 6.27 -6.86 -4.99
C VAL A 136 5.55 -8.10 -4.47
N HIS A 137 4.76 -8.76 -5.32
CA HIS A 137 4.07 -10.00 -4.97
C HIS A 137 4.88 -11.20 -5.45
N VAL A 138 4.79 -12.30 -4.71
CA VAL A 138 5.43 -13.56 -5.04
C VAL A 138 4.35 -14.64 -5.04
N GLU A 139 4.10 -15.20 -6.21
CA GLU A 139 3.27 -16.38 -6.40
C GLU A 139 4.14 -17.63 -6.26
N VAL A 140 3.63 -18.64 -5.58
CA VAL A 140 4.40 -19.85 -5.25
C VAL A 140 3.66 -21.08 -5.70
N ASP A 141 4.25 -21.81 -6.63
CA ASP A 141 3.65 -23.00 -7.24
C ASP A 141 2.25 -22.72 -7.82
N GLY A 142 2.10 -21.59 -8.52
CA GLY A 142 0.84 -21.14 -9.12
C GLY A 142 -0.22 -20.66 -8.12
N ARG A 143 0.15 -20.46 -6.85
CA ARG A 143 -0.72 -19.91 -5.81
C ARG A 143 -0.37 -18.46 -5.56
N ARG A 144 -1.39 -17.61 -5.54
CA ARG A 144 -1.28 -16.20 -5.13
C ARG A 144 -1.36 -16.03 -3.62
N VAL A 145 -0.97 -14.85 -3.15
CA VAL A 145 -1.21 -14.43 -1.76
C VAL A 145 -2.71 -14.47 -1.48
N ALA A 146 -3.10 -15.28 -0.50
CA ALA A 146 -4.47 -15.33 0.02
C ALA A 146 -4.40 -15.59 1.52
N ARG A 147 -4.87 -14.60 2.31
CA ARG A 147 -4.93 -14.69 3.76
C ARG A 147 -6.38 -14.64 4.18
N ALA A 148 -6.91 -15.80 4.54
CA ALA A 148 -8.32 -15.98 4.85
C ALA A 148 -8.79 -15.08 6.01
N ALA A 149 -7.95 -14.87 7.02
CA ALA A 149 -8.23 -13.96 8.12
C ALA A 149 -8.39 -12.51 7.65
N ASP A 150 -7.48 -12.05 6.78
CA ASP A 150 -7.49 -10.68 6.25
C ASP A 150 -8.66 -10.47 5.29
N ALA A 151 -8.97 -11.46 4.44
CA ALA A 151 -10.14 -11.44 3.57
C ALA A 151 -11.45 -11.35 4.38
N ARG A 152 -11.59 -12.12 5.47
CA ARG A 152 -12.74 -12.02 6.39
C ARG A 152 -12.81 -10.66 7.07
N TRP A 153 -11.67 -10.10 7.49
CA TRP A 153 -11.62 -8.77 8.07
C TRP A 153 -12.08 -7.70 7.05
N CYS A 154 -11.62 -7.79 5.80
CA CYS A 154 -12.05 -6.91 4.70
C CYS A 154 -13.55 -7.02 4.45
N LEU A 155 -14.12 -8.23 4.39
CA LEU A 155 -15.57 -8.42 4.24
C LEU A 155 -16.34 -7.75 5.39
N GLY A 156 -15.92 -7.96 6.64
CA GLY A 156 -16.54 -7.31 7.79
C GLY A 156 -16.35 -5.78 7.80
N LEU A 157 -15.29 -5.25 7.16
CA LEU A 157 -15.14 -3.82 6.93
C LEU A 157 -16.13 -3.30 5.89
N LEU A 158 -16.33 -4.04 4.78
CA LEU A 158 -17.31 -3.68 3.75
C LEU A 158 -18.73 -3.65 4.31
N ASP A 159 -19.09 -4.59 5.17
CA ASP A 159 -20.41 -4.62 5.81
C ASP A 159 -20.61 -3.43 6.76
N ARG A 160 -19.57 -3.06 7.53
CA ARG A 160 -19.60 -1.85 8.37
C ARG A 160 -19.68 -0.57 7.55
N LEU A 161 -18.97 -0.52 6.42
CA LEU A 161 -19.01 0.62 5.51
C LEU A 161 -20.41 0.78 4.91
N GLU A 162 -21.04 -0.30 4.46
CA GLU A 162 -22.42 -0.26 3.97
C GLU A 162 -23.38 0.25 5.05
N ALA A 163 -23.30 -0.29 6.26
CA ALA A 163 -24.13 0.16 7.38
C ALA A 163 -23.96 1.66 7.67
N LEU A 164 -22.72 2.16 7.62
CA LEU A 164 -22.43 3.59 7.80
C LEU A 164 -23.02 4.44 6.67
N VAL A 165 -22.87 4.01 5.41
CA VAL A 165 -23.43 4.72 4.25
C VAL A 165 -24.96 4.76 4.31
N VAL A 166 -25.61 3.69 4.75
CA VAL A 166 -27.07 3.64 4.92
C VAL A 166 -27.53 4.57 6.06
N ALA A 167 -26.81 4.59 7.17
CA ALA A 167 -27.19 5.37 8.36
C ALA A 167 -26.91 6.88 8.21
N GLU A 168 -25.75 7.24 7.65
CA GLU A 168 -25.21 8.61 7.68
C GLU A 168 -25.03 9.22 6.29
N GLY A 169 -25.30 8.47 5.23
CA GLY A 169 -25.13 8.92 3.86
C GLY A 169 -26.05 10.10 3.53
N ARG A 170 -25.45 11.16 2.99
CA ARG A 170 -26.17 12.34 2.50
C ARG A 170 -26.32 12.23 1.00
N PHE A 171 -27.53 11.94 0.58
CA PHE A 171 -27.91 11.75 -0.81
C PHE A 171 -28.84 12.84 -1.27
N ASP A 172 -28.90 13.02 -2.59
CA ASP A 172 -29.98 13.77 -3.21
C ASP A 172 -31.30 13.04 -2.91
N PRO A 173 -32.31 13.68 -2.28
CA PRO A 173 -33.56 13.02 -1.93
C PRO A 173 -34.27 12.38 -3.12
N GLU A 174 -34.17 12.96 -4.32
CA GLU A 174 -34.85 12.46 -5.52
C GLU A 174 -34.12 11.26 -6.14
N ARG A 175 -32.84 11.07 -5.80
CA ARG A 175 -31.97 10.03 -6.36
C ARG A 175 -31.38 9.10 -5.30
N ARG A 176 -31.93 9.15 -4.08
CA ARG A 176 -31.35 8.47 -2.92
C ARG A 176 -31.17 6.98 -3.17
N ASP A 177 -32.19 6.32 -3.71
CA ASP A 177 -32.17 4.88 -3.91
C ASP A 177 -31.18 4.47 -5.02
N ASP A 178 -31.11 5.23 -6.11
CA ASP A 178 -30.11 5.04 -7.17
C ASP A 178 -28.69 5.24 -6.64
N GLN A 179 -28.45 6.31 -5.88
CA GLN A 179 -27.12 6.61 -5.32
C GLN A 179 -26.68 5.57 -4.28
N LEU A 180 -27.62 5.01 -3.53
CA LEU A 180 -27.36 3.89 -2.62
C LEU A 180 -27.09 2.59 -3.38
N ALA A 181 -27.80 2.33 -4.48
CA ALA A 181 -27.55 1.20 -5.34
C ALA A 181 -26.14 1.27 -5.96
N ASP A 182 -25.75 2.44 -6.48
CA ASP A 182 -24.39 2.68 -7.01
C ASP A 182 -23.31 2.40 -5.95
N HIS A 183 -23.54 2.80 -4.70
CA HIS A 183 -22.61 2.50 -3.60
C HIS A 183 -22.54 0.99 -3.33
N ARG A 184 -23.69 0.32 -3.26
CA ARG A 184 -23.75 -1.14 -3.04
C ARG A 184 -23.04 -1.90 -4.14
N ASP A 185 -23.20 -1.51 -5.41
CA ASP A 185 -22.52 -2.14 -6.54
C ASP A 185 -20.99 -2.09 -6.40
N VAL A 186 -20.44 -0.98 -5.89
CA VAL A 186 -19.00 -0.88 -5.59
C VAL A 186 -18.60 -1.86 -4.49
N LEU A 187 -19.38 -1.95 -3.41
CA LEU A 187 -19.10 -2.85 -2.30
C LEU A 187 -19.23 -4.31 -2.71
N ASP A 188 -20.21 -4.65 -3.54
CA ASP A 188 -20.45 -6.02 -4.00
C ASP A 188 -19.37 -6.51 -4.95
N ARG A 189 -18.81 -5.64 -5.81
CA ARG A 189 -17.60 -5.97 -6.57
C ARG A 189 -16.42 -6.28 -5.66
N ALA A 190 -16.24 -5.54 -4.57
CA ALA A 190 -15.20 -5.84 -3.59
C ALA A 190 -15.49 -7.16 -2.84
N ARG A 191 -16.74 -7.43 -2.46
CA ARG A 191 -17.13 -8.72 -1.86
C ARG A 191 -16.86 -9.90 -2.78
N ALA A 192 -17.16 -9.77 -4.07
CA ALA A 192 -16.88 -10.79 -5.07
C ALA A 192 -15.39 -11.11 -5.19
N PHE A 193 -14.52 -10.12 -4.97
CA PHE A 193 -13.07 -10.32 -4.91
C PHE A 193 -12.62 -11.06 -3.64
N TYR A 194 -13.11 -10.68 -2.46
CA TYR A 194 -12.63 -11.26 -1.19
C TYR A 194 -13.25 -12.61 -0.83
N ARG A 195 -14.50 -12.90 -1.22
CA ARG A 195 -15.20 -14.15 -0.87
C ARG A 195 -14.45 -15.43 -1.28
N PRO A 196 -13.82 -15.53 -2.46
CA PRO A 196 -13.04 -16.72 -2.83
C PRO A 196 -11.73 -16.89 -2.05
N LEU A 197 -11.34 -15.91 -1.22
CA LEU A 197 -10.08 -15.89 -0.48
C LEU A 197 -10.25 -16.29 1.01
N THR A 198 -11.48 -16.50 1.48
CA THR A 198 -11.81 -16.80 2.90
C THR A 198 -11.80 -18.27 3.25
#